data_AF-A0A6L5EIJ0-F1
#
_entry.id   AF-A0A6L5EIJ0-F1
#
_cell.length_a   1.000
_cell.length_b   1.000
_cell.length_c   1.000
_cell.angle_alpha   90.00
_cell.angle_beta   90.00
_cell.angle_gamma   90.00
#
_symmetry.space_group_name_H-M   'P 1'
#
loop_
_entity.id
_entity.type
_entity.pdbx_description
1 polymer ?
#
loop_
_entity_poly.entity_id
_entity_poly.type
_entity_poly.pdbx_seq_one_letter_code
_entity_poly.pdbx_strand_id
1 'polypeptide(L)'
;VTNYLMKLKDRQKVEIVSMDMWNPYRAAVKAVLPQARIVVDKSHVVRMANDALERVRKGLRKELKPSQSRTLKGDRKILLKRAHE
;
A
#
# COMPACT_ATOMS: atom_id res chain seq x y z
N VAL A 1 -20.34 -1.55 -1.34
CA VAL A 1 -19.74 -2.04 -0.08
C VAL A 1 -20.73 -2.04 1.08
N THR A 2 -21.31 -0.90 1.46
CA THR A 2 -22.26 -0.80 2.59
C THR A 2 -23.41 -1.81 2.54
N ASN A 3 -24.13 -1.90 1.41
CA ASN A 3 -25.23 -2.86 1.24
C ASN A 3 -24.79 -4.32 1.37
N TYR A 4 -23.56 -4.63 0.98
CA TYR A 4 -23.00 -5.98 1.13
C TYR A 4 -22.69 -6.27 2.59
N LEU A 5 -22.01 -5.34 3.28
CA LEU A 5 -21.68 -5.47 4.70
C LEU A 5 -22.94 -5.59 5.58
N MET A 6 -24.03 -4.92 5.21
CA MET A 6 -25.30 -5.01 5.95
C MET A 6 -25.95 -6.39 5.85
N LYS A 7 -25.70 -7.12 4.76
CA LYS A 7 -26.25 -8.47 4.52
C LYS A 7 -25.39 -9.58 5.14
N LEU A 8 -24.25 -9.27 5.75
CA LEU A 8 -23.43 -10.26 6.45
C LEU A 8 -24.20 -10.85 7.63
N LYS A 9 -24.32 -12.18 7.63
CA LYS A 9 -24.82 -12.93 8.78
C LYS A 9 -23.83 -12.76 9.94
N ASP A 10 -24.34 -12.56 11.14
CA ASP A 10 -23.54 -12.35 12.35
C ASP A 10 -22.48 -11.24 12.24
N ARG A 11 -22.78 -10.17 11.50
CA ARG A 11 -21.85 -9.05 11.28
C ARG A 11 -21.25 -8.45 12.56
N GLN A 12 -21.99 -8.53 13.67
CA GLN A 12 -21.57 -8.10 15.01
C GLN A 12 -20.41 -8.92 15.59
N LYS A 13 -20.17 -10.14 15.10
CA LYS A 13 -19.04 -11.00 15.48
C LYS A 13 -17.76 -10.69 14.70
N VAL A 14 -17.82 -9.79 13.71
CA VAL A 14 -16.62 -9.39 12.96
C VAL A 14 -15.75 -8.51 13.86
N GLU A 15 -14.54 -8.97 14.14
CA GLU A 15 -13.57 -8.27 15.01
C GLU A 15 -12.54 -7.46 14.23
N ILE A 16 -12.18 -7.90 13.02
CA ILE A 16 -11.11 -7.30 12.21
C ILE A 16 -11.57 -7.17 10.77
N VAL A 17 -11.29 -6.01 10.17
CA VAL A 17 -11.47 -5.78 8.73
C VAL A 17 -10.14 -5.34 8.14
N SER A 18 -9.56 -6.19 7.30
CA SER A 18 -8.44 -5.80 6.43
C SER A 18 -8.98 -5.08 5.20
N MET A 19 -8.48 -3.88 4.89
CA MET A 19 -8.92 -3.11 3.74
C MET A 19 -7.82 -2.22 3.16
N ASP A 20 -8.08 -1.71 1.96
CA ASP A 20 -7.33 -0.59 1.38
C ASP A 20 -7.54 0.71 2.19
N MET A 21 -6.63 1.67 2.04
CA MET A 21 -6.63 2.97 2.70
C MET A 21 -7.71 3.95 2.19
N TRP A 22 -8.58 3.53 1.27
CA TRP A 22 -9.57 4.42 0.69
C TRP A 22 -10.66 4.81 1.69
N ASN A 23 -10.77 6.12 1.95
CA ASN A 23 -11.68 6.69 2.96
C ASN A 23 -13.15 6.24 2.86
N PRO A 24 -13.77 6.08 1.69
CA PRO A 24 -15.14 5.57 1.57
C PRO A 24 -15.33 4.16 2.12
N TYR A 25 -14.31 3.29 2.02
CA TYR A 25 -14.37 1.94 2.62
C TYR A 25 -14.29 2.00 4.13
N ARG A 26 -13.39 2.83 4.66
CA ARG A 26 -13.32 3.10 6.10
C ARG A 26 -14.64 3.63 6.64
N ALA A 27 -15.28 4.57 5.93
CA ALA A 27 -16.57 5.12 6.31
C ALA A 27 -17.67 4.05 6.30
N ALA A 28 -17.75 3.24 5.24
CA ALA A 28 -18.73 2.16 5.14
C ALA A 28 -18.57 1.11 6.25
N VAL A 29 -17.35 0.72 6.57
CA VAL A 29 -17.08 -0.26 7.63
C VAL A 29 -17.36 0.32 9.00
N LYS A 30 -16.98 1.57 9.28
CA LYS A 30 -17.35 2.22 10.55
C LYS A 30 -18.86 2.33 10.74
N ALA A 31 -19.62 2.55 9.67
CA ALA A 31 -21.07 2.64 9.73
C ALA A 31 -21.75 1.29 9.97
N VAL A 32 -21.21 0.19 9.45
CA VAL A 32 -21.87 -1.13 9.47
C VAL A 32 -21.29 -2.10 10.52
N LEU A 33 -20.00 -1.98 10.81
CA LEU A 33 -19.21 -2.84 11.70
C LEU A 33 -18.43 -1.98 12.71
N PRO A 34 -19.10 -1.15 13.54
CA PRO A 34 -18.43 -0.22 14.44
C PRO A 34 -17.50 -0.89 15.47
N GLN A 35 -17.75 -2.17 15.78
CA GLN A 35 -16.94 -2.97 16.70
C GLN A 35 -15.65 -3.51 16.07
N ALA A 36 -15.56 -3.57 14.73
CA ALA A 36 -14.43 -4.17 14.05
C ALA A 36 -13.24 -3.21 13.96
N ARG A 37 -12.04 -3.73 14.28
CA ARG A 37 -10.79 -2.99 14.10
C ARG A 37 -10.38 -2.99 12.64
N ILE A 38 -10.15 -1.80 12.10
CA ILE A 38 -9.70 -1.63 10.72
C ILE A 38 -8.18 -1.80 10.66
N VAL A 39 -7.72 -2.73 9.82
CA VAL A 39 -6.31 -2.98 9.52
C VAL A 39 -6.06 -2.61 8.07
N VAL A 40 -5.04 -1.80 7.83
CA VAL A 40 -4.63 -1.43 6.47
C VAL A 40 -3.82 -2.56 5.85
N ASP A 41 -4.16 -2.93 4.62
CA ASP A 41 -3.39 -3.89 3.85
C ASP A 41 -1.97 -3.37 3.57
N LYS A 42 -0.96 -4.14 4.02
CA LYS A 42 0.47 -3.83 3.89
C LYS A 42 0.90 -3.60 2.43
N SER A 43 0.30 -4.30 1.47
CA SER A 43 0.71 -4.23 0.06
C SER A 43 0.54 -2.82 -0.52
N HIS A 44 -0.51 -2.11 -0.14
CA HIS A 44 -0.77 -0.75 -0.58
C HIS A 44 0.27 0.24 -0.03
N VAL A 45 0.64 0.11 1.25
CA VAL A 45 1.67 0.93 1.89
C VAL A 45 3.05 0.68 1.24
N VAL A 46 3.41 -0.59 1.04
CA VAL A 46 4.67 -0.96 0.39
C VAL A 46 4.72 -0.45 -1.06
N ARG A 47 3.60 -0.54 -1.80
CA ARG A 47 3.51 0.01 -3.15
C ARG A 47 3.76 1.52 -3.15
N MET A 48 3.13 2.28 -2.25
CA MET A 48 3.35 3.73 -2.14
C MET A 48 4.81 4.09 -1.83
N ALA A 49 5.45 3.35 -0.92
CA ALA A 49 6.86 3.53 -0.61
C ALA A 49 7.76 3.25 -1.83
N ASN A 50 7.51 2.16 -2.55
CA ASN A 50 8.22 1.81 -3.78
C ASN A 50 8.04 2.86 -4.88
N ASP A 51 6.83 3.37 -5.06
CA ASP A 51 6.52 4.42 -6.04
C ASP A 51 7.23 5.73 -5.71
N ALA A 52 7.28 6.11 -4.43
CA ALA A 52 8.00 7.30 -3.98
C ALA A 52 9.52 7.16 -4.22
N LEU A 53 10.09 6.00 -3.87
CA LEU A 53 11.51 5.71 -4.11
C LEU A 53 11.85 5.73 -5.59
N GLU A 54 11.00 5.16 -6.44
CA GLU A 54 11.23 5.13 -7.88
C GLU A 54 11.15 6.53 -8.51
N ARG A 55 10.30 7.43 -7.99
CA ARG A 55 10.26 8.84 -8.43
C ARG A 55 11.59 9.54 -8.16
N VAL A 56 12.12 9.39 -6.93
CA VAL A 56 13.41 9.98 -6.55
C VAL A 56 14.53 9.39 -7.42
N ARG A 57 14.57 8.06 -7.56
CA ARG A 57 15.57 7.36 -8.37
C ARG A 57 15.57 7.84 -9.83
N LYS A 58 14.39 7.97 -10.44
CA LYS A 58 14.25 8.49 -11.81
C LYS A 58 14.65 9.96 -11.91
N GLY A 59 14.34 10.78 -10.91
CA GLY A 59 14.74 12.18 -10.82
C GLY A 59 16.26 12.32 -10.86
N LEU A 60 16.94 11.69 -9.90
CA LEU A 60 18.41 11.71 -9.82
C LEU A 60 19.06 11.16 -11.09
N ARG A 61 18.50 10.10 -11.68
CA ARG A 61 19.06 9.50 -12.90
C ARG A 61 19.03 10.44 -14.11
N LYS A 62 18.10 11.39 -14.19
CA LYS A 62 18.05 12.38 -15.26
C LYS A 62 19.19 13.41 -15.18
N GLU A 63 19.73 13.62 -14.00
CA GLU A 63 20.80 14.60 -13.74
C GLU A 63 22.20 13.99 -13.95
N LEU A 64 22.31 12.66 -14.10
CA LEU A 64 23.58 11.97 -14.24
C LEU A 64 24.12 11.97 -15.67
N LYS A 65 25.45 12.07 -15.80
CA LYS A 65 26.13 11.83 -17.06
C LYS A 65 26.02 10.34 -17.47
N PRO A 66 26.10 10.00 -18.76
CA PRO A 66 26.03 8.60 -19.22
C PRO A 66 27.05 7.67 -18.56
N SER A 67 28.25 8.17 -18.25
CA SER A 67 29.29 7.43 -17.53
C SER A 67 28.89 7.07 -16.10
N GLN A 68 28.24 8.00 -15.39
CA GLN A 68 27.73 7.80 -14.04
C GLN A 68 26.47 6.92 -14.03
N SER A 69 25.57 7.06 -15.02
CA SER A 69 24.37 6.20 -15.08
C SER A 69 24.71 4.73 -15.32
N ARG A 70 25.86 4.42 -15.95
CA ARG A 70 26.31 3.03 -16.18
C ARG A 70 26.70 2.31 -14.89
N THR A 71 27.25 3.03 -13.90
CA THR A 71 27.62 2.43 -12.61
C THR A 71 26.39 2.06 -11.78
N LEU A 72 25.27 2.75 -11.99
CA LEU A 72 23.97 2.49 -11.34
C LEU A 72 23.10 1.49 -12.10
N LYS A 73 23.69 0.55 -12.86
CA LYS A 73 22.92 -0.50 -13.53
C LYS A 73 22.48 -1.54 -12.50
N GLY A 74 21.17 -1.75 -12.36
CA GLY A 74 20.62 -2.74 -11.41
C GLY A 74 20.28 -2.18 -10.03
N ASP A 75 20.55 -0.89 -9.80
CA ASP A 75 20.18 -0.11 -8.60
C ASP A 75 18.73 -0.34 -8.16
N ARG A 76 17.78 -0.31 -9.10
CA ARG A 76 16.36 -0.51 -8.85
C ARG A 76 16.06 -1.83 -8.14
N LYS A 77 16.74 -2.92 -8.53
CA LYS A 77 16.49 -4.25 -7.95
C LYS A 77 16.94 -4.30 -6.50
N ILE A 78 18.07 -3.66 -6.19
CA ILE A 78 18.63 -3.58 -4.84
C ILE A 78 17.74 -2.69 -3.97
N LEU A 79 17.37 -1.51 -4.47
CA LEU A 79 16.57 -0.52 -3.75
C LEU A 79 15.14 -1.00 -3.43
N LEU A 80 14.56 -1.84 -4.30
CA LEU A 80 13.23 -2.41 -4.11
C LEU A 80 13.26 -3.82 -3.49
N LYS A 81 14.45 -4.32 -3.11
CA LYS A 81 14.58 -5.64 -2.47
C LYS A 81 13.99 -5.59 -1.06
N ARG A 82 13.26 -6.64 -0.69
CA ARG A 82 12.83 -6.83 0.70
C ARG A 82 14.00 -7.31 1.55
N ALA A 83 14.10 -6.83 2.78
CA ALA A 83 15.20 -7.16 3.70
C ALA A 83 15.27 -8.64 4.14
N HIS A 84 14.22 -9.42 3.91
CA HIS A 84 14.10 -10.82 4.35
C HIS A 84 14.15 -11.84 3.19
N GLU A 85 14.66 -11.43 2.03
CA GLU A 85 15.11 -12.29 0.91
C GLU A 85 16.58 -11.96 0.58
#